data_AF-A0A7X8UQ19-F1
#
_entry.id   AF-A0A7X8UQ19-F1
#
_cell.length_a   1.000
_cell.length_b   1.000
_cell.length_c   1.000
_cell.angle_alpha   90.00
_cell.angle_beta   90.00
_cell.angle_gamma   90.00
#
_symmetry.space_group_name_H-M   'P 1'
#
loop_
_entity.id
_entity.type
_entity.pdbx_description
1 polymer ?
#
loop_
_entity_poly.entity_id
_entity_poly.type
_entity_poly.pdbx_seq_one_letter_code
_entity_poly.pdbx_strand_id
1 'polypeptide(L)'
;MIDSEVFRTSRSAARELLSPSEAANSFGYWIDIPDDWESYQSPEDLVAFLGIHLTHQAKFNEIIEDIGPLTDRELDWAKRYTALYDRIARLLCTTGARVDLKHDIAETIVDWRVIERFAQQPCRLLDFGAGGCRQGACAYLRHPGNIYTAIDATLAAYTLQNLIMSYIDTYSDRPGFFDLLDFEKARKTMPNIANARPGDRFHVPTWMADDRIPAGFYDVMIAAHVHGELSGSDFMRLIRVVEKSLSPDGIFYVRSELTWGDTRDFCDSTDLHGIPLPEQLRSRGIYPVWCAYTCGYLTTVFARKGSKYWKAAKESKDPDNQFINLTSAGEISELAGRNHIHRCAAELQAAGQRTLFIKSQTSEEWSFIEPMVERKGLADFRIINEADILGDACGCTIEQIAKYDPQAVVLVSQQYPQIESLLAQKLPTMTFPIRRYYWYPVVFLHRRSIKGADALFNSHIMSLNDFSSVSVKGGHKDC
;
A
#
# COMPACT_ATOMS: atom_id res chain seq x y z
N MET A 1 -7.88 26.40 1.85
CA MET A 1 -7.73 25.54 3.04
C MET A 1 -9.04 25.57 3.77
N ILE A 2 -9.51 24.39 4.19
CA ILE A 2 -10.77 24.25 4.92
C ILE A 2 -10.71 24.98 6.26
N ASP A 3 -11.87 25.44 6.72
CA ASP A 3 -12.00 25.98 8.07
C ASP A 3 -12.12 24.83 9.08
N SER A 4 -11.17 24.74 10.01
CA SER A 4 -11.14 23.69 11.03
C SER A 4 -12.40 23.70 11.92
N GLU A 5 -13.04 24.84 12.14
CA GLU A 5 -14.26 24.94 12.92
C GLU A 5 -15.44 24.29 12.17
N VAL A 6 -15.53 24.51 10.86
CA VAL A 6 -16.57 23.89 10.02
C VAL A 6 -16.42 22.38 10.02
N PHE A 7 -15.19 21.87 9.88
CA PHE A 7 -14.92 20.43 9.96
C PHE A 7 -15.34 19.86 11.32
N ARG A 8 -14.88 20.46 12.43
CA ARG A 8 -15.17 19.99 13.78
C ARG A 8 -16.65 20.05 14.11
N THR A 9 -17.33 21.14 13.77
CA THR A 9 -18.77 21.29 14.01
C THR A 9 -19.58 20.30 13.18
N SER A 10 -19.25 20.11 11.90
CA SER A 10 -19.93 19.12 11.03
C SER A 10 -19.76 17.70 11.57
N ARG A 11 -18.54 17.33 12.00
CA ARG A 11 -18.26 16.04 12.64
C ARG A 11 -19.02 15.84 13.95
N SER A 12 -19.01 16.84 14.82
CA SER A 12 -19.72 16.78 16.11
C SER A 12 -21.22 16.59 15.93
N ALA A 13 -21.82 17.37 15.01
CA ALA A 13 -23.24 17.22 14.68
C ALA A 13 -23.56 15.81 14.15
N ALA A 14 -22.67 15.21 13.36
CA ALA A 14 -22.85 13.83 12.92
C ALA A 14 -22.69 12.80 14.05
N ARG A 15 -21.78 13.02 15.01
CA ARG A 15 -21.62 12.15 16.19
C ARG A 15 -22.84 12.19 17.11
N GLU A 16 -23.52 13.32 17.23
CA GLU A 16 -24.75 13.47 18.02
C GLU A 16 -25.91 12.59 17.51
N LEU A 17 -25.86 12.17 16.25
CA LEU A 17 -26.86 11.27 15.65
C LEU A 17 -26.60 9.78 15.94
N LEU A 18 -25.49 9.44 16.57
CA LEU A 18 -25.07 8.07 16.86
C LEU A 18 -25.31 7.70 18.33
N SER A 19 -25.34 6.40 18.63
CA SER A 19 -25.31 5.95 20.02
C SER A 19 -23.99 6.38 20.70
N PRO A 20 -23.95 6.60 22.03
CA PRO A 20 -22.72 7.05 22.70
C PRO A 20 -21.51 6.15 22.44
N SER A 21 -21.71 4.82 22.39
CA SER A 21 -20.66 3.85 22.09
C SER A 21 -20.15 3.92 20.64
N GLU A 22 -21.02 4.18 19.68
CA GLU A 22 -20.63 4.35 18.27
C GLU A 22 -19.99 5.72 18.04
N ALA A 23 -20.52 6.77 18.64
CA ALA A 23 -20.01 8.14 18.55
C ALA A 23 -18.56 8.24 19.05
N ALA A 24 -18.25 7.57 20.17
CA ALA A 24 -16.90 7.52 20.73
C ALA A 24 -15.88 6.89 19.78
N ASN A 25 -16.32 5.96 18.94
CA ASN A 25 -15.47 5.18 18.03
C ASN A 25 -15.57 5.60 16.56
N SER A 26 -16.43 6.55 16.20
CA SER A 26 -16.66 6.96 14.80
C SER A 26 -15.89 8.22 14.42
N PHE A 27 -15.55 8.31 13.14
CA PHE A 27 -15.02 9.50 12.46
C PHE A 27 -13.64 9.94 12.99
N GLY A 28 -12.76 8.96 13.15
CA GLY A 28 -11.34 9.14 13.39
C GLY A 28 -10.60 7.85 13.07
N TYR A 29 -9.29 7.95 12.85
CA TYR A 29 -8.40 6.81 12.66
C TYR A 29 -7.57 6.67 13.92
N TRP A 30 -7.72 5.57 14.64
CA TRP A 30 -7.15 5.43 15.98
C TRP A 30 -5.63 5.28 15.96
N ILE A 31 -5.09 4.70 14.89
CA ILE A 31 -3.65 4.64 14.64
C ILE A 31 -3.04 6.05 14.46
N ASP A 32 -3.86 7.00 14.02
CA ASP A 32 -3.42 8.35 13.68
C ASP A 32 -3.55 9.34 14.84
N ILE A 33 -4.16 8.90 15.96
CA ILE A 33 -4.27 9.73 17.18
C ILE A 33 -2.90 10.01 17.79
N PRO A 34 -1.98 9.03 17.94
CA PRO A 34 -0.60 9.30 18.35
C PRO A 34 0.19 10.16 17.36
N ASP A 35 -0.19 10.17 16.08
CA ASP A 35 0.52 10.85 15.00
C ASP A 35 -0.07 12.23 14.66
N ASP A 36 -0.93 12.79 15.52
CA ASP A 36 -1.51 14.14 15.41
C ASP A 36 -2.34 14.43 14.13
N TRP A 37 -2.83 13.43 13.38
CA TRP A 37 -3.69 13.72 12.20
C TRP A 37 -5.02 14.37 12.56
N GLU A 38 -5.46 14.21 13.80
CA GLU A 38 -6.68 14.81 14.34
C GLU A 38 -6.53 16.31 14.64
N SER A 39 -5.29 16.84 14.69
CA SER A 39 -5.04 18.25 14.97
C SER A 39 -3.66 18.71 14.53
N TYR A 40 -3.59 19.91 13.95
CA TYR A 40 -2.32 20.61 13.74
C TYR A 40 -2.38 21.99 14.41
N GLN A 41 -1.23 22.51 14.86
CA GLN A 41 -1.12 23.81 15.52
C GLN A 41 -0.77 24.91 14.52
N SER A 42 -0.04 24.57 13.47
CA SER A 42 0.37 25.48 12.40
C SER A 42 0.26 24.82 11.02
N PRO A 43 0.13 25.60 9.94
CA PRO A 43 0.21 25.05 8.59
C PRO A 43 1.53 24.32 8.27
N GLU A 44 2.64 24.68 8.93
CA GLU A 44 3.93 24.00 8.75
C GLU A 44 3.89 22.56 9.22
N ASP A 45 3.14 22.25 10.29
CA ASP A 45 2.96 20.90 10.81
C ASP A 45 2.37 19.96 9.75
N LEU A 46 1.55 20.50 8.83
CA LEU A 46 0.95 19.74 7.74
C LEU A 46 1.95 19.26 6.69
N VAL A 47 3.17 19.82 6.65
CA VAL A 47 4.20 19.40 5.69
C VAL A 47 4.63 17.96 5.92
N ALA A 48 4.68 17.49 7.18
CA ALA A 48 5.04 16.11 7.49
C ALA A 48 4.00 15.12 6.92
N PHE A 49 2.72 15.46 6.97
CA PHE A 49 1.61 14.63 6.47
C PHE A 49 1.51 14.58 4.93
N LEU A 50 2.33 15.37 4.20
CA LEU A 50 2.44 15.25 2.74
C LEU A 50 3.15 13.96 2.30
N GLY A 51 3.93 13.34 3.18
CA GLY A 51 4.55 12.03 2.97
C GLY A 51 4.08 11.08 4.06
N ILE A 52 3.10 10.22 3.73
CA ILE A 52 2.20 9.64 4.74
C ILE A 52 2.86 8.56 5.61
N HIS A 53 3.91 7.89 5.14
CA HIS A 53 4.32 6.60 5.72
C HIS A 53 5.81 6.48 6.06
N LEU A 54 6.31 7.28 7.01
CA LEU A 54 7.56 6.93 7.71
C LEU A 54 7.38 5.64 8.55
N THR A 55 6.16 5.31 8.97
CA THR A 55 5.80 4.05 9.64
C THR A 55 6.19 2.81 8.82
N HIS A 56 6.24 2.93 7.49
CA HIS A 56 6.57 1.85 6.55
C HIS A 56 8.00 1.91 6.04
N GLN A 57 8.84 2.79 6.59
CA GLN A 57 10.25 2.90 6.23
C GLN A 57 10.99 1.56 6.40
N ALA A 58 10.59 0.74 7.39
CA ALA A 58 11.15 -0.60 7.61
C ALA A 58 10.89 -1.56 6.43
N LYS A 59 9.88 -1.28 5.59
CA LYS A 59 9.46 -2.06 4.42
C LYS A 59 9.98 -1.50 3.10
N PHE A 60 10.71 -0.39 3.13
CA PHE A 60 11.11 0.31 1.91
C PHE A 60 12.00 -0.51 0.99
N ASN A 61 12.90 -1.33 1.54
CA ASN A 61 13.72 -2.22 0.71
C ASN A 61 12.86 -3.27 -0.02
N GLU A 62 11.73 -3.70 0.54
CA GLU A 62 10.77 -4.58 -0.13
C GLU A 62 10.04 -3.84 -1.25
N ILE A 63 9.61 -2.60 -0.97
CA ILE A 63 8.96 -1.73 -1.95
C ILE A 63 9.86 -1.52 -3.18
N ILE A 64 11.13 -1.16 -2.95
CA ILE A 64 12.13 -0.94 -4.02
C ILE A 64 12.36 -2.20 -4.83
N GLU A 65 12.48 -3.36 -4.17
CA GLU A 65 12.66 -4.60 -4.89
C GLU A 65 11.48 -4.92 -5.79
N ASP A 66 10.24 -4.79 -5.30
CA ASP A 66 9.05 -5.18 -6.05
C ASP A 66 8.69 -4.20 -7.17
N ILE A 67 8.96 -2.90 -7.00
CA ILE A 67 8.74 -1.92 -8.07
C ILE A 67 9.72 -2.11 -9.24
N GLY A 68 10.95 -2.57 -9.01
CA GLY A 68 11.92 -2.73 -10.09
C GLY A 68 12.28 -1.39 -10.77
N PRO A 69 12.86 -1.42 -11.98
CA PRO A 69 13.24 -0.19 -12.67
C PRO A 69 11.99 0.60 -13.08
N LEU A 70 12.08 1.93 -12.98
CA LEU A 70 11.03 2.80 -13.48
C LEU A 70 11.16 3.00 -14.99
N THR A 71 10.03 3.03 -15.67
CA THR A 71 9.95 3.48 -17.06
C THR A 71 10.17 4.99 -17.15
N ASP A 72 10.53 5.50 -18.34
CA ASP A 72 10.67 6.96 -18.56
C ASP A 72 9.38 7.72 -18.20
N ARG A 73 8.22 7.12 -18.46
CA ARG A 73 6.91 7.69 -18.10
C ARG A 73 6.73 7.78 -16.59
N GLU A 74 7.15 6.77 -15.84
CA GLU A 74 7.08 6.76 -14.38
C GLU A 74 8.08 7.74 -13.77
N LEU A 75 9.28 7.88 -14.36
CA LEU A 75 10.27 8.87 -13.94
C LEU A 75 9.78 10.31 -14.18
N ASP A 76 9.18 10.58 -15.35
CA ASP A 76 8.53 11.87 -15.63
C ASP A 76 7.37 12.14 -14.64
N TRP A 77 6.53 11.14 -14.41
CA TRP A 77 5.45 11.24 -13.43
C TRP A 77 5.98 11.55 -12.03
N ALA A 78 7.01 10.84 -11.56
CA ALA A 78 7.62 11.05 -10.24
C ALA A 78 8.16 12.48 -10.11
N LYS A 79 8.82 13.02 -11.14
CA LYS A 79 9.26 14.43 -11.16
C LYS A 79 8.08 15.39 -11.05
N ARG A 80 7.00 15.19 -11.81
CA ARG A 80 5.80 16.03 -11.74
C ARG A 80 5.09 15.92 -10.38
N TYR A 81 5.07 14.73 -9.79
CA TYR A 81 4.55 14.49 -8.45
C TYR A 81 5.36 15.27 -7.40
N THR A 82 6.68 15.13 -7.38
CA THR A 82 7.57 15.88 -6.49
C THR A 82 7.43 17.38 -6.67
N ALA A 83 7.32 17.86 -7.91
CA ALA A 83 7.12 19.29 -8.19
C ALA A 83 5.79 19.81 -7.63
N LEU A 84 4.72 19.02 -7.70
CA LEU A 84 3.42 19.37 -7.15
C LEU A 84 3.52 19.50 -5.63
N TYR A 85 4.05 18.48 -4.95
CA TYR A 85 4.15 18.48 -3.49
C TYR A 85 5.16 19.51 -2.93
N ASP A 86 6.27 19.80 -3.63
CA ASP A 86 7.16 20.93 -3.26
C ASP A 86 6.41 22.27 -3.26
N ARG A 87 5.51 22.47 -4.23
CA ARG A 87 4.69 23.69 -4.29
C ARG A 87 3.64 23.73 -3.19
N ILE A 88 3.01 22.60 -2.87
CA ILE A 88 2.09 22.49 -1.74
C ILE A 88 2.81 22.83 -0.42
N ALA A 89 4.00 22.26 -0.17
CA ALA A 89 4.80 22.57 1.01
C ALA A 89 5.12 24.07 1.13
N ARG A 90 5.44 24.75 0.00
CA ARG A 90 5.67 26.21 -0.04
C ARG A 90 4.40 27.04 0.22
N LEU A 91 3.22 26.51 -0.11
CA LEU A 91 1.95 27.16 0.21
C LEU A 91 1.60 27.04 1.70
N LEU A 92 2.05 25.96 2.34
CA LEU A 92 1.89 25.73 3.77
C LEU A 92 2.84 26.62 4.60
N CYS A 93 4.12 26.69 4.22
CA CYS A 93 5.10 27.48 4.98
C CYS A 93 6.22 28.06 4.10
N THR A 94 6.82 29.15 4.59
CA THR A 94 7.98 29.81 3.95
C THR A 94 9.31 29.47 4.62
N THR A 95 9.31 28.65 5.67
CA THR A 95 10.50 28.24 6.43
C THR A 95 11.44 27.35 5.63
N GLY A 96 10.92 26.70 4.59
CA GLY A 96 11.67 25.74 3.78
C GLY A 96 11.46 24.28 4.21
N ALA A 97 10.52 23.99 5.11
CA ALA A 97 10.18 22.62 5.49
C ALA A 97 9.83 21.77 4.26
N ARG A 98 10.26 20.51 4.27
CA ARG A 98 10.07 19.52 3.18
C ARG A 98 9.81 18.15 3.78
N VAL A 99 9.21 17.27 2.98
CA VAL A 99 9.00 15.86 3.30
C VAL A 99 9.67 14.99 2.25
N ASP A 100 10.17 13.83 2.67
CA ASP A 100 10.75 12.83 1.78
C ASP A 100 9.64 12.05 1.08
N LEU A 101 9.48 12.26 -0.23
CA LEU A 101 8.38 11.68 -1.02
C LEU A 101 8.72 10.31 -1.60
N LYS A 102 9.91 9.75 -1.33
CA LYS A 102 10.36 8.52 -1.98
C LYS A 102 9.43 7.32 -1.72
N HIS A 103 8.85 7.24 -0.51
CA HIS A 103 7.94 6.17 -0.12
C HIS A 103 6.61 6.33 -0.87
N ASP A 104 6.00 7.51 -0.82
CA ASP A 104 4.75 7.81 -1.50
C ASP A 104 4.85 7.58 -3.01
N ILE A 105 5.95 7.99 -3.65
CA ILE A 105 6.21 7.75 -5.08
C ILE A 105 6.23 6.26 -5.37
N ALA A 106 7.00 5.48 -4.60
CA ALA A 106 7.18 4.07 -4.86
C ALA A 106 5.87 3.29 -4.64
N GLU A 107 5.18 3.53 -3.53
CA GLU A 107 3.89 2.90 -3.24
C GLU A 107 2.81 3.26 -4.27
N THR A 108 2.73 4.53 -4.64
CA THR A 108 1.73 4.99 -5.62
C THR A 108 1.96 4.34 -6.98
N ILE A 109 3.22 4.14 -7.41
CA ILE A 109 3.49 3.42 -8.65
C ILE A 109 3.01 1.97 -8.56
N VAL A 110 3.26 1.29 -7.44
CA VAL A 110 2.80 -0.09 -7.20
C VAL A 110 1.28 -0.15 -7.27
N ASP A 111 0.58 0.72 -6.54
CA ASP A 111 -0.87 0.79 -6.52
C ASP A 111 -1.44 0.95 -7.94
N TRP A 112 -0.92 1.92 -8.69
CA TRP A 112 -1.43 2.22 -10.03
C TRP A 112 -1.07 1.16 -11.07
N ARG A 113 0.07 0.48 -10.96
CA ARG A 113 0.39 -0.69 -11.81
C ARG A 113 -0.63 -1.80 -11.64
N VAL A 114 -1.13 -2.03 -10.42
CA VAL A 114 -2.17 -3.01 -10.19
C VAL A 114 -3.52 -2.49 -10.70
N ILE A 115 -3.92 -1.28 -10.33
CA ILE A 115 -5.22 -0.68 -10.73
C ILE A 115 -5.36 -0.65 -12.26
N GLU A 116 -4.33 -0.25 -13.00
CA GLU A 116 -4.36 -0.14 -14.46
C GLU A 116 -4.45 -1.50 -15.19
N ARG A 117 -4.19 -2.64 -14.50
CA ARG A 117 -4.47 -3.99 -15.06
C ARG A 117 -5.96 -4.28 -15.15
N PHE A 118 -6.77 -3.62 -14.32
CA PHE A 118 -8.19 -3.88 -14.21
C PHE A 118 -8.99 -2.74 -14.85
N ALA A 119 -8.71 -1.48 -14.53
CA ALA A 119 -9.52 -0.35 -14.95
C ALA A 119 -8.93 0.42 -16.13
N GLN A 120 -9.73 0.56 -17.19
CA GLN A 120 -9.41 1.45 -18.32
C GLN A 120 -9.54 2.92 -17.90
N GLN A 121 -8.67 3.77 -18.44
CA GLN A 121 -8.57 5.18 -18.09
C GLN A 121 -9.04 6.07 -19.27
N PRO A 122 -9.65 7.25 -19.00
CA PRO A 122 -10.01 7.76 -17.68
C PRO A 122 -11.19 6.99 -17.06
N CYS A 123 -11.28 6.98 -15.74
CA CYS A 123 -12.35 6.32 -14.99
C CYS A 123 -12.87 7.15 -13.81
N ARG A 124 -13.88 6.61 -13.12
CA ARG A 124 -14.47 7.17 -11.89
C ARG A 124 -13.85 6.49 -10.68
N LEU A 125 -13.11 7.25 -9.88
CA LEU A 125 -12.37 6.79 -8.71
C LEU A 125 -12.96 7.34 -7.41
N LEU A 126 -13.08 6.47 -6.42
CA LEU A 126 -13.30 6.85 -5.02
C LEU A 126 -12.09 6.40 -4.20
N ASP A 127 -11.51 7.29 -3.42
CA ASP A 127 -10.40 7.02 -2.50
C ASP A 127 -10.87 7.23 -1.07
N PHE A 128 -10.93 6.14 -0.29
CA PHE A 128 -11.42 6.16 1.08
C PHE A 128 -10.25 6.16 2.05
N GLY A 129 -10.16 7.21 2.87
CA GLY A 129 -8.98 7.55 3.67
C GLY A 129 -7.86 8.06 2.78
N ALA A 130 -8.13 9.13 2.02
CA ALA A 130 -7.22 9.64 1.01
C ALA A 130 -5.94 10.29 1.58
N GLY A 131 -5.87 10.54 2.89
CA GLY A 131 -4.66 11.00 3.59
C GLY A 131 -4.08 12.28 2.98
N GLY A 132 -2.78 12.30 2.69
CA GLY A 132 -2.08 13.34 1.93
C GLY A 132 -2.43 13.43 0.43
N CYS A 133 -3.54 12.84 -0.02
CA CYS A 133 -4.08 12.90 -1.39
C CYS A 133 -3.18 12.28 -2.48
N ARG A 134 -2.40 11.24 -2.14
CA ARG A 134 -1.44 10.61 -3.07
C ARG A 134 -2.12 10.03 -4.32
N GLN A 135 -3.26 9.35 -4.12
CA GLN A 135 -4.00 8.73 -5.22
C GLN A 135 -4.70 9.77 -6.08
N GLY A 136 -5.25 10.83 -5.48
CA GLY A 136 -5.84 11.96 -6.19
C GLY A 136 -4.85 12.72 -7.05
N ALA A 137 -3.66 13.02 -6.50
CA ALA A 137 -2.57 13.62 -7.26
C ALA A 137 -2.11 12.70 -8.41
N CYS A 138 -1.97 11.39 -8.15
CA CYS A 138 -1.61 10.43 -9.18
C CYS A 138 -2.66 10.33 -10.29
N ALA A 139 -3.94 10.22 -9.93
CA ALA A 139 -5.07 10.16 -10.86
C ALA A 139 -5.04 11.37 -11.81
N TYR A 140 -4.86 12.58 -11.27
CA TYR A 140 -4.75 13.79 -12.07
C TYR A 140 -3.51 13.80 -12.98
N LEU A 141 -2.32 13.52 -12.42
CA LEU A 141 -1.06 13.61 -13.17
C LEU A 141 -0.94 12.55 -14.27
N ARG A 142 -1.56 11.38 -14.10
CA ARG A 142 -1.58 10.33 -15.12
C ARG A 142 -2.71 10.53 -16.12
N HIS A 143 -3.91 10.85 -15.64
CA HIS A 143 -5.15 10.85 -16.41
C HIS A 143 -6.06 12.01 -15.96
N PRO A 144 -5.83 13.25 -16.41
CA PRO A 144 -6.54 14.43 -15.91
C PRO A 144 -8.06 14.42 -16.18
N GLY A 145 -8.52 13.53 -17.06
CA GLY A 145 -9.96 13.30 -17.32
C GLY A 145 -10.66 12.43 -16.27
N ASN A 146 -9.94 11.86 -15.30
CA ASN A 146 -10.52 11.06 -14.23
C ASN A 146 -11.52 11.88 -13.40
N ILE A 147 -12.64 11.24 -13.04
CA ILE A 147 -13.53 11.75 -12.00
C ILE A 147 -13.03 11.18 -10.69
N TYR A 148 -12.77 12.03 -9.71
CA TYR A 148 -12.17 11.61 -8.45
C TYR A 148 -13.02 12.05 -7.26
N THR A 149 -13.16 11.19 -6.27
CA THR A 149 -13.81 11.51 -4.99
C THR A 149 -12.91 11.07 -3.85
N ALA A 150 -12.45 12.01 -3.03
CA ALA A 150 -11.76 11.70 -1.79
C ALA A 150 -12.75 11.66 -0.62
N ILE A 151 -12.55 10.70 0.28
CA ILE A 151 -13.23 10.59 1.56
C ILE A 151 -12.19 10.52 2.67
N ASP A 152 -12.40 11.30 3.73
CA ASP A 152 -11.53 11.26 4.91
C ASP A 152 -12.29 11.60 6.20
N ALA A 153 -11.71 11.27 7.35
CA ALA A 153 -12.28 11.50 8.67
C ALA A 153 -11.38 12.36 9.58
N THR A 154 -10.12 12.60 9.19
CA THR A 154 -9.14 13.34 10.00
C THR A 154 -8.98 14.78 9.51
N LEU A 155 -8.74 15.70 10.44
CA LEU A 155 -8.68 17.13 10.11
C LEU A 155 -7.45 17.47 9.25
N ALA A 156 -6.28 16.91 9.57
CA ALA A 156 -5.05 17.18 8.82
C ALA A 156 -5.15 16.70 7.37
N ALA A 157 -5.58 15.44 7.16
CA ALA A 157 -5.77 14.87 5.83
C ALA A 157 -6.80 15.65 5.02
N TYR A 158 -7.98 15.91 5.59
CA TYR A 158 -9.03 16.66 4.92
C TYR A 158 -8.54 18.07 4.51
N THR A 159 -7.76 18.72 5.38
CA THR A 159 -7.17 20.04 5.07
C THR A 159 -6.19 19.97 3.90
N LEU A 160 -5.30 18.97 3.89
CA LEU A 160 -4.34 18.74 2.81
C LEU A 160 -5.04 18.40 1.49
N GLN A 161 -6.03 17.52 1.52
CA GLN A 161 -6.83 17.14 0.36
C GLN A 161 -7.51 18.35 -0.29
N ASN A 162 -8.15 19.20 0.52
CA ASN A 162 -8.74 20.45 0.06
C ASN A 162 -7.69 21.35 -0.60
N LEU A 163 -6.52 21.54 0.03
CA LEU A 163 -5.43 22.36 -0.52
C LEU A 163 -4.89 21.80 -1.85
N ILE A 164 -4.59 20.50 -1.90
CA ILE A 164 -4.01 19.83 -3.06
C ILE A 164 -4.98 19.85 -4.25
N MET A 165 -6.25 19.51 -4.03
CA MET A 165 -7.24 19.52 -5.11
C MET A 165 -7.60 20.94 -5.57
N SER A 166 -7.65 21.91 -4.66
CA SER A 166 -7.79 23.33 -5.01
C SER A 166 -6.62 23.81 -5.86
N TYR A 167 -5.40 23.39 -5.51
CA TYR A 167 -4.20 23.73 -6.26
C TYR A 167 -4.22 23.13 -7.66
N ILE A 168 -4.60 21.86 -7.80
CA ILE A 168 -4.81 21.20 -9.09
C ILE A 168 -5.85 21.96 -9.93
N ASP A 169 -6.93 22.45 -9.31
CA ASP A 169 -7.98 23.20 -10.01
C ASP A 169 -7.47 24.48 -10.67
N THR A 170 -6.39 25.10 -10.15
CA THR A 170 -5.79 26.31 -10.75
C THR A 170 -5.18 26.09 -12.13
N TYR A 171 -4.93 24.83 -12.51
CA TYR A 171 -4.44 24.45 -13.84
C TYR A 171 -5.56 24.15 -14.83
N SER A 172 -6.82 24.15 -14.39
CA SER A 172 -7.98 23.82 -15.22
C SER A 172 -8.62 25.10 -15.76
N ASP A 173 -8.98 25.12 -17.05
CA ASP A 173 -9.69 26.25 -17.68
C ASP A 173 -11.13 26.45 -17.12
N ARG A 174 -11.64 25.44 -16.41
CA ARG A 174 -12.96 25.44 -15.78
C ARG A 174 -12.84 25.01 -14.32
N PRO A 175 -13.66 25.55 -13.40
CA PRO A 175 -13.80 25.00 -12.06
C PRO A 175 -14.22 23.52 -12.13
N GLY A 176 -13.48 22.68 -11.42
CA GLY A 176 -13.68 21.23 -11.38
C GLY A 176 -13.58 20.64 -9.99
N PHE A 177 -13.19 21.40 -8.97
CA PHE A 177 -13.11 20.93 -7.59
C PHE A 177 -14.30 21.38 -6.74
N PHE A 178 -14.89 20.43 -6.01
CA PHE A 178 -16.07 20.65 -5.16
C PHE A 178 -15.88 19.97 -3.79
N ASP A 179 -15.72 20.77 -2.74
CA ASP A 179 -15.62 20.30 -1.35
C ASP A 179 -16.96 20.46 -0.62
N LEU A 180 -17.47 19.38 -0.05
CA LEU A 180 -18.79 19.40 0.58
C LEU A 180 -18.85 20.40 1.74
N LEU A 181 -17.80 20.49 2.57
CA LEU A 181 -17.78 21.37 3.73
C LEU A 181 -17.64 22.85 3.35
N ASP A 182 -16.94 23.16 2.25
CA ASP A 182 -16.92 24.53 1.70
C ASP A 182 -18.31 24.97 1.24
N PHE A 183 -19.06 24.06 0.61
CA PHE A 183 -20.43 24.30 0.18
C PHE A 183 -21.39 24.43 1.38
N GLU A 184 -21.24 23.60 2.43
CA GLU A 184 -22.00 23.74 3.68
C GLU A 184 -21.75 25.10 4.35
N LYS A 185 -20.48 25.51 4.48
CA LYS A 185 -20.10 26.83 5.02
C LYS A 185 -20.73 27.96 4.23
N ALA A 186 -20.73 27.84 2.89
CA ALA A 186 -21.31 28.83 1.99
C ALA A 186 -22.85 28.77 1.92
N ARG A 187 -23.50 27.81 2.60
CA ARG A 187 -24.94 27.52 2.49
C ARG A 187 -25.39 27.28 1.05
N LYS A 188 -24.55 26.60 0.27
CA LYS A 188 -24.79 26.22 -1.12
C LYS A 188 -24.92 24.70 -1.24
N THR A 189 -25.59 24.23 -2.28
CA THR A 189 -25.66 22.81 -2.60
C THR A 189 -24.47 22.41 -3.46
N MET A 190 -23.66 21.46 -2.99
CA MET A 190 -22.61 20.86 -3.81
C MET A 190 -23.23 20.18 -5.05
N PRO A 191 -22.63 20.31 -6.25
CA PRO A 191 -23.10 19.60 -7.42
C PRO A 191 -23.22 18.09 -7.17
N ASN A 192 -24.26 17.47 -7.74
CA ASN A 192 -24.48 16.04 -7.59
C ASN A 192 -23.37 15.25 -8.30
N ILE A 193 -22.65 14.42 -7.54
CA ILE A 193 -21.54 13.58 -8.02
C ILE A 193 -21.99 12.66 -9.17
N ALA A 194 -23.24 12.18 -9.17
CA ALA A 194 -23.78 11.36 -10.25
C ALA A 194 -23.76 12.06 -11.62
N ASN A 195 -23.72 13.40 -11.64
CA ASN A 195 -23.67 14.23 -12.84
C ASN A 195 -22.27 14.77 -13.14
N ALA A 196 -21.24 14.20 -12.52
CA ALA A 196 -19.85 14.63 -12.70
C ALA A 196 -19.41 14.56 -14.16
N ARG A 197 -18.59 15.54 -14.57
CA ARG A 197 -17.95 15.62 -15.88
C ARG A 197 -16.50 15.14 -15.78
N PRO A 198 -15.88 14.69 -16.89
CA PRO A 198 -14.46 14.32 -16.91
C PRO A 198 -13.57 15.40 -16.30
N GLY A 199 -12.72 15.01 -15.35
CA GLY A 199 -11.85 15.91 -14.58
C GLY A 199 -12.49 16.56 -13.35
N ASP A 200 -13.77 16.30 -13.04
CA ASP A 200 -14.37 16.78 -11.80
C ASP A 200 -13.80 16.01 -10.59
N ARG A 201 -13.57 16.73 -9.49
CA ARG A 201 -13.00 16.25 -8.23
C ARG A 201 -13.94 16.63 -7.09
N PHE A 202 -14.27 15.67 -6.24
CA PHE A 202 -15.16 15.84 -5.10
C PHE A 202 -14.46 15.48 -3.81
N HIS A 203 -14.83 16.15 -2.72
CA HIS A 203 -14.31 15.88 -1.40
C HIS A 203 -15.46 15.80 -0.40
N VAL A 204 -15.57 14.65 0.28
CA VAL A 204 -16.71 14.30 1.12
C VAL A 204 -16.20 13.77 2.45
N PRO A 205 -16.64 14.30 3.61
CA PRO A 205 -16.25 13.74 4.89
C PRO A 205 -16.90 12.38 5.12
N THR A 206 -16.21 11.50 5.86
CA THR A 206 -16.63 10.11 6.11
C THR A 206 -18.05 10.00 6.67
N TRP A 207 -18.45 10.93 7.54
CA TRP A 207 -19.79 10.94 8.15
C TRP A 207 -20.94 11.28 7.19
N MET A 208 -20.64 11.72 5.96
CA MET A 208 -21.63 12.00 4.92
C MET A 208 -21.50 11.07 3.71
N ALA A 209 -20.57 10.11 3.75
CA ALA A 209 -20.27 9.22 2.64
C ALA A 209 -21.48 8.36 2.24
N ASP A 210 -22.18 7.77 3.21
CA ASP A 210 -23.35 6.92 2.97
C ASP A 210 -24.44 7.64 2.15
N ASP A 211 -24.61 8.95 2.36
CA ASP A 211 -25.66 9.74 1.70
C ASP A 211 -25.21 10.35 0.37
N ARG A 212 -23.99 10.89 0.33
CA ARG A 212 -23.52 11.73 -0.79
C ARG A 212 -22.95 10.92 -1.96
N ILE A 213 -22.47 9.71 -1.69
CA ILE A 213 -21.85 8.87 -2.71
C ILE A 213 -22.92 8.18 -3.57
N PRO A 214 -22.87 8.32 -4.91
CA PRO A 214 -23.87 7.75 -5.82
C PRO A 214 -23.78 6.23 -5.92
N ALA A 215 -24.92 5.58 -6.17
CA ALA A 215 -24.99 4.12 -6.33
C ALA A 215 -24.47 3.66 -7.70
N GLY A 216 -23.76 2.53 -7.75
CA GLY A 216 -23.28 1.89 -8.98
C GLY A 216 -22.41 2.77 -9.88
N PHE A 217 -21.72 3.76 -9.32
CA PHE A 217 -21.04 4.82 -10.06
C PHE A 217 -19.55 4.59 -10.26
N TYR A 218 -18.81 4.05 -9.28
CA TYR A 218 -17.34 4.04 -9.35
C TYR A 218 -16.80 2.82 -10.07
N ASP A 219 -15.85 3.03 -10.97
CA ASP A 219 -15.12 1.98 -11.69
C ASP A 219 -13.98 1.42 -10.83
N VAL A 220 -13.39 2.27 -9.98
CA VAL A 220 -12.34 1.93 -9.04
C VAL A 220 -12.68 2.55 -7.68
N MET A 221 -12.62 1.75 -6.63
CA MET A 221 -12.65 2.21 -5.26
C MET A 221 -11.33 1.79 -4.59
N ILE A 222 -10.69 2.68 -3.86
CA ILE A 222 -9.37 2.48 -3.24
C ILE A 222 -9.52 2.56 -1.73
N ALA A 223 -8.92 1.60 -1.02
CA ALA A 223 -8.66 1.64 0.41
C ALA A 223 -7.25 1.11 0.66
N ALA A 224 -6.25 1.97 0.50
CA ALA A 224 -4.84 1.64 0.73
C ALA A 224 -4.45 2.06 2.15
N HIS A 225 -4.00 1.11 2.96
CA HIS A 225 -3.62 1.21 4.39
C HIS A 225 -4.76 1.55 5.36
N VAL A 226 -5.89 2.04 4.86
CA VAL A 226 -6.98 2.55 5.71
C VAL A 226 -7.80 1.45 6.39
N HIS A 227 -8.07 0.33 5.73
CA HIS A 227 -9.06 -0.64 6.25
C HIS A 227 -8.70 -1.22 7.62
N GLY A 228 -7.39 -1.29 7.92
CA GLY A 228 -6.80 -1.80 9.15
C GLY A 228 -6.56 -0.69 10.17
N GLU A 229 -7.18 0.47 10.00
CA GLU A 229 -7.08 1.65 10.89
C GLU A 229 -8.47 2.14 11.33
N LEU A 230 -9.52 1.65 10.66
CA LEU A 230 -10.91 1.98 10.94
C LEU A 230 -11.41 1.28 12.20
N SER A 231 -12.21 1.99 13.00
CA SER A 231 -13.08 1.34 13.98
C SER A 231 -14.10 0.43 13.31
N GLY A 232 -14.68 -0.52 14.06
CA GLY A 232 -15.73 -1.38 13.52
C GLY A 232 -16.90 -0.62 12.87
N SER A 233 -17.26 0.56 13.39
CA SER A 233 -18.35 1.39 12.84
C SER A 233 -17.98 2.03 11.51
N ASP A 234 -16.77 2.59 11.39
CA ASP A 234 -16.28 3.22 10.15
C ASP A 234 -15.91 2.17 9.11
N PHE A 235 -15.41 1.02 9.54
CA PHE A 235 -15.24 -0.15 8.70
C PHE A 235 -16.57 -0.52 8.04
N MET A 236 -17.66 -0.63 8.80
CA MET A 236 -18.97 -0.93 8.22
C MET A 236 -19.51 0.19 7.33
N ARG A 237 -19.12 1.46 7.54
CA ARG A 237 -19.40 2.56 6.60
C ARG A 237 -18.68 2.35 5.27
N LEU A 238 -17.38 2.03 5.29
CA LEU A 238 -16.62 1.67 4.09
C LEU A 238 -17.31 0.51 3.34
N ILE A 239 -17.71 -0.55 4.04
CA ILE A 239 -18.41 -1.70 3.43
C ILE A 239 -19.72 -1.27 2.76
N ARG A 240 -20.54 -0.45 3.42
CA ARG A 240 -21.80 0.05 2.82
C ARG A 240 -21.56 0.93 1.61
N VAL A 241 -20.55 1.81 1.66
CA VAL A 241 -20.14 2.64 0.53
C VAL A 241 -19.71 1.76 -0.64
N VAL A 242 -18.88 0.74 -0.42
CA VAL A 242 -18.46 -0.22 -1.46
C VAL A 242 -19.66 -0.97 -2.03
N GLU A 243 -20.52 -1.53 -1.18
CA GLU A 243 -21.70 -2.29 -1.58
C GLU A 243 -22.65 -1.44 -2.45
N LYS A 244 -22.88 -0.18 -2.06
CA LYS A 244 -23.79 0.75 -2.76
C LYS A 244 -23.19 1.27 -4.06
N SER A 245 -21.93 1.73 -4.01
CA SER A 245 -21.39 2.64 -5.03
C SER A 245 -20.50 1.97 -6.08
N LEU A 246 -19.99 0.76 -5.81
CA LEU A 246 -19.18 0.02 -6.78
C LEU A 246 -20.01 -0.31 -8.03
N SER A 247 -19.55 0.08 -9.21
CA SER A 247 -20.24 -0.20 -10.48
C SER A 247 -20.30 -1.72 -10.77
N PRO A 248 -21.18 -2.19 -11.68
CA PRO A 248 -21.34 -3.60 -11.99
C PRO A 248 -20.03 -4.32 -12.39
N ASP A 249 -19.17 -3.61 -13.15
CA ASP A 249 -17.84 -4.06 -13.57
C ASP A 249 -16.73 -3.22 -12.93
N GLY A 250 -16.98 -2.69 -11.72
CA GLY A 250 -15.98 -1.97 -10.95
C GLY A 250 -15.08 -2.89 -10.12
N ILE A 251 -13.96 -2.36 -9.66
CA ILE A 251 -13.08 -3.00 -8.68
C ILE A 251 -13.01 -2.24 -7.36
N PHE A 252 -12.85 -2.98 -6.26
CA PHE A 252 -12.41 -2.43 -4.99
C PHE A 252 -10.99 -2.90 -4.72
N TYR A 253 -10.03 -1.97 -4.78
CA TYR A 253 -8.61 -2.17 -4.56
C TYR A 253 -8.28 -1.91 -3.09
N VAL A 254 -7.70 -2.91 -2.44
CA VAL A 254 -7.29 -2.85 -1.04
C VAL A 254 -5.83 -3.26 -0.95
N ARG A 255 -5.01 -2.45 -0.28
CA ARG A 255 -3.63 -2.79 0.05
C ARG A 255 -3.42 -2.52 1.53
N SER A 256 -2.89 -3.47 2.27
CA SER A 256 -2.81 -3.31 3.72
C SER A 256 -1.90 -4.31 4.41
N GLU A 257 -1.63 -4.05 5.68
CA GLU A 257 -0.90 -4.85 6.66
C GLU A 257 -1.73 -6.08 7.08
N LEU A 258 -2.27 -6.85 6.12
CA LEU A 258 -2.95 -8.09 6.47
C LEU A 258 -1.91 -9.13 6.89
N THR A 259 -1.75 -9.23 8.20
CA THR A 259 -1.15 -10.40 8.83
C THR A 259 -2.25 -11.44 9.04
N TRP A 260 -1.90 -12.69 8.83
CA TRP A 260 -2.72 -13.89 8.85
C TRP A 260 -3.69 -14.07 10.04
N GLY A 261 -3.52 -13.31 11.13
CA GLY A 261 -4.30 -13.43 12.35
C GLY A 261 -5.10 -12.17 12.62
N ASP A 262 -6.34 -12.37 13.05
CA ASP A 262 -7.08 -11.53 14.00
C ASP A 262 -6.14 -10.55 14.74
N THR A 263 -6.06 -9.31 14.28
CA THR A 263 -5.21 -8.27 14.87
C THR A 263 -5.92 -7.67 16.09
N ARG A 264 -6.20 -8.51 17.09
CA ARG A 264 -6.67 -8.02 18.39
C ARG A 264 -5.68 -7.08 19.08
N ASP A 265 -4.44 -6.98 18.58
CA ASP A 265 -3.36 -6.23 19.21
C ASP A 265 -2.57 -5.40 18.18
N PHE A 266 -3.19 -4.44 17.49
CA PHE A 266 -2.39 -3.35 16.92
C PHE A 266 -2.00 -2.41 18.08
N CYS A 267 -0.71 -2.45 18.45
CA CYS A 267 -0.09 -1.60 19.48
C CYS A 267 -0.70 -1.66 20.89
N ASP A 268 -1.14 -2.84 21.35
CA ASP A 268 -1.60 -3.09 22.75
C ASP A 268 -2.69 -2.11 23.27
N SER A 269 -3.37 -1.35 22.40
CA SER A 269 -4.14 -0.17 22.82
C SER A 269 -5.61 -0.16 22.41
N THR A 270 -6.01 -0.81 21.30
CA THR A 270 -7.43 -0.82 20.89
C THR A 270 -7.81 -2.04 20.02
N ASP A 271 -8.89 -2.75 20.37
CA ASP A 271 -9.50 -3.83 19.58
C ASP A 271 -10.36 -3.25 18.44
N LEU A 272 -9.73 -2.95 17.30
CA LEU A 272 -10.38 -2.27 16.17
C LEU A 272 -10.65 -3.19 14.97
N HIS A 273 -10.09 -4.41 14.95
CA HIS A 273 -9.91 -5.18 13.70
C HIS A 273 -10.49 -6.60 13.68
N GLY A 274 -11.42 -6.92 14.59
CA GLY A 274 -12.12 -8.23 14.59
C GLY A 274 -13.11 -8.47 13.45
N ILE A 275 -13.20 -7.61 12.43
CA ILE A 275 -14.15 -7.76 11.31
C ILE A 275 -13.40 -8.15 10.03
N PRO A 276 -13.51 -9.41 9.58
CA PRO A 276 -12.69 -9.88 8.48
C PRO A 276 -13.32 -9.44 7.13
N LEU A 277 -12.56 -8.61 6.40
CA LEU A 277 -13.00 -7.94 5.17
C LEU A 277 -13.49 -8.88 4.07
N PRO A 278 -12.78 -9.98 3.73
CA PRO A 278 -13.24 -10.92 2.70
C PRO A 278 -14.63 -11.50 2.97
N GLU A 279 -14.92 -11.85 4.23
CA GLU A 279 -16.19 -12.42 4.67
C GLU A 279 -17.33 -11.40 4.52
N GLN A 280 -17.09 -10.15 4.93
CA GLN A 280 -18.07 -9.08 4.82
C GLN A 280 -18.40 -8.75 3.36
N LEU A 281 -17.40 -8.67 2.48
CA LEU A 281 -17.62 -8.44 1.06
C LEU A 281 -18.29 -9.64 0.37
N ARG A 282 -17.89 -10.86 0.71
CA ARG A 282 -18.45 -12.09 0.12
C ARG A 282 -19.93 -12.22 0.39
N SER A 283 -20.39 -11.92 1.61
CA SER A 283 -21.82 -11.93 1.97
C SER A 283 -22.66 -10.97 1.10
N ARG A 284 -22.02 -9.97 0.48
CA ARG A 284 -22.60 -8.94 -0.40
C ARG A 284 -22.37 -9.22 -1.88
N GLY A 285 -21.87 -10.41 -2.21
CA GLY A 285 -21.61 -10.81 -3.59
C GLY A 285 -20.36 -10.16 -4.20
N ILE A 286 -19.41 -9.70 -3.39
CA ILE A 286 -18.15 -9.09 -3.82
C ILE A 286 -17.01 -10.05 -3.41
N TYR A 287 -16.19 -10.48 -4.38
CA TYR A 287 -15.23 -11.58 -4.20
C TYR A 287 -13.81 -11.12 -4.50
N PRO A 288 -12.79 -11.66 -3.82
CA PRO A 288 -11.39 -11.44 -4.18
C PRO A 288 -11.11 -12.11 -5.54
N VAL A 289 -10.83 -11.29 -6.55
CA VAL A 289 -10.55 -11.75 -7.92
C VAL A 289 -9.06 -11.75 -8.24
N TRP A 290 -8.27 -11.00 -7.49
CA TRP A 290 -6.81 -11.06 -7.51
C TRP A 290 -6.27 -10.77 -6.12
N CYS A 291 -5.23 -11.48 -5.71
CA CYS A 291 -4.56 -11.27 -4.44
C CYS A 291 -3.07 -11.62 -4.56
N ALA A 292 -2.21 -10.73 -4.11
CA ALA A 292 -0.78 -10.97 -4.05
C ALA A 292 -0.14 -10.15 -2.94
N TYR A 293 0.87 -10.72 -2.30
CA TYR A 293 1.80 -9.92 -1.53
C TYR A 293 2.73 -9.13 -2.44
N THR A 294 2.67 -7.82 -2.29
CA THR A 294 3.49 -6.82 -3.00
C THR A 294 4.01 -5.81 -2.00
N CYS A 295 5.32 -5.60 -2.01
CA CYS A 295 6.01 -4.61 -1.20
C CYS A 295 5.86 -4.81 0.30
N GLY A 296 5.71 -6.06 0.76
CA GLY A 296 5.49 -6.39 2.17
C GLY A 296 4.04 -6.33 2.64
N TYR A 297 3.08 -6.03 1.74
CA TYR A 297 1.65 -5.90 2.05
C TYR A 297 0.83 -6.88 1.23
N LEU A 298 -0.30 -7.33 1.78
CA LEU A 298 -1.27 -8.07 1.00
C LEU A 298 -2.10 -7.08 0.19
N THR A 299 -2.03 -7.19 -1.12
CA THR A 299 -2.83 -6.39 -2.04
C THR A 299 -3.92 -7.29 -2.62
N THR A 300 -5.16 -6.87 -2.47
CA THR A 300 -6.34 -7.61 -2.90
C THR A 300 -7.23 -6.73 -3.76
N VAL A 301 -7.63 -7.26 -4.91
CA VAL A 301 -8.64 -6.66 -5.78
C VAL A 301 -9.92 -7.47 -5.66
N PHE A 302 -11.00 -6.80 -5.28
CA PHE A 302 -12.32 -7.38 -5.19
C PHE A 302 -13.19 -6.93 -6.37
N ALA A 303 -14.11 -7.79 -6.81
CA ALA A 303 -15.11 -7.43 -7.82
C ALA A 303 -16.43 -8.15 -7.56
N ARG A 304 -17.52 -7.60 -8.11
CA ARG A 304 -18.85 -8.21 -8.00
C ARG A 304 -18.91 -9.56 -8.70
N LYS A 305 -19.66 -10.50 -8.13
CA LYS A 305 -19.98 -11.79 -8.76
C LYS A 305 -20.64 -11.56 -10.12
N GLY A 306 -20.13 -12.24 -11.14
CA GLY A 306 -20.65 -12.14 -12.50
C GLY A 306 -20.11 -10.95 -13.31
N SER A 307 -19.34 -10.03 -12.70
CA SER A 307 -18.57 -9.01 -13.41
C SER A 307 -17.57 -9.64 -14.38
N LYS A 308 -17.07 -8.84 -15.32
CA LYS A 308 -16.01 -9.28 -16.26
C LYS A 308 -14.75 -9.76 -15.53
N TYR A 309 -14.35 -9.13 -14.42
CA TYR A 309 -13.15 -9.54 -13.68
C TYR A 309 -13.38 -10.81 -12.87
N TRP A 310 -14.59 -11.01 -12.31
CA TRP A 310 -14.93 -12.26 -11.64
C TRP A 310 -14.94 -13.44 -12.61
N LYS A 311 -15.49 -13.24 -13.82
CA LYS A 311 -15.47 -14.26 -14.88
C LYS A 311 -14.03 -14.58 -15.32
N ALA A 312 -13.22 -13.54 -15.56
CA ALA A 312 -11.82 -13.69 -15.92
C ALA A 312 -11.02 -14.44 -14.83
N ALA A 313 -11.21 -14.10 -13.56
CA ALA A 313 -10.55 -14.78 -12.45
C ALA A 313 -10.92 -16.27 -12.37
N LYS A 314 -12.19 -16.60 -12.60
CA LYS A 314 -12.67 -18.00 -12.64
C LYS A 314 -12.02 -18.83 -13.74
N GLU A 315 -11.69 -18.23 -14.87
CA GLU A 315 -11.07 -18.88 -16.03
C GLU A 315 -9.54 -18.82 -16.00
N SER A 316 -8.99 -17.99 -15.10
CA SER A 316 -7.56 -17.72 -15.02
C SER A 316 -6.77 -18.91 -14.47
N LYS A 317 -5.62 -19.16 -15.09
CA LYS A 317 -4.59 -20.08 -14.59
C LYS A 317 -3.49 -19.37 -13.79
N ASP A 318 -3.50 -18.04 -13.77
CA ASP A 318 -2.61 -17.26 -12.91
C ASP A 318 -2.92 -17.56 -11.43
N PRO A 319 -1.95 -18.04 -10.64
CA PRO A 319 -2.13 -18.29 -9.21
C PRO A 319 -2.68 -17.09 -8.45
N ASP A 320 -2.32 -15.87 -8.86
CA ASP A 320 -2.75 -14.66 -8.17
C ASP A 320 -4.23 -14.30 -8.44
N ASN A 321 -4.93 -15.04 -9.30
CA ASN A 321 -6.36 -14.87 -9.56
C ASN A 321 -7.24 -15.95 -8.91
N GLN A 322 -6.67 -16.89 -8.15
CA GLN A 322 -7.35 -18.11 -7.69
C GLN A 322 -8.00 -17.99 -6.30
N PHE A 323 -8.67 -16.86 -6.02
CA PHE A 323 -9.18 -16.54 -4.67
C PHE A 323 -10.70 -16.59 -4.54
N ILE A 324 -11.44 -16.66 -5.65
CA ILE A 324 -12.92 -16.56 -5.66
C ILE A 324 -13.64 -17.62 -4.80
N ASN A 325 -13.02 -18.77 -4.57
CA ASN A 325 -13.60 -19.87 -3.79
C ASN A 325 -13.21 -19.84 -2.32
N LEU A 326 -12.23 -19.03 -1.92
CA LEU A 326 -11.77 -18.94 -0.54
C LEU A 326 -12.77 -18.15 0.29
N THR A 327 -12.89 -18.55 1.55
CA THR A 327 -13.97 -18.09 2.44
C THR A 327 -13.46 -17.28 3.61
N SER A 328 -12.22 -17.48 4.04
CA SER A 328 -11.63 -16.77 5.16
C SER A 328 -10.40 -15.94 4.79
N ALA A 329 -10.14 -14.89 5.56
CA ALA A 329 -8.92 -14.09 5.43
C ALA A 329 -7.64 -14.92 5.62
N GLY A 330 -7.66 -15.92 6.50
CA GLY A 330 -6.55 -16.83 6.73
C GLY A 330 -6.20 -17.66 5.49
N GLU A 331 -7.20 -18.29 4.85
CA GLU A 331 -7.01 -19.06 3.61
C GLU A 331 -6.44 -18.19 2.47
N ILE A 332 -6.95 -16.96 2.32
CA ILE A 332 -6.47 -16.02 1.30
C ILE A 332 -5.02 -15.66 1.56
N SER A 333 -4.68 -15.31 2.81
CA SER A 333 -3.32 -14.98 3.21
C SER A 333 -2.38 -16.17 3.01
N GLU A 334 -2.83 -17.40 3.24
CA GLU A 334 -2.04 -18.61 2.98
C GLU A 334 -1.75 -18.86 1.52
N LEU A 335 -2.78 -18.75 0.68
CA LEU A 335 -2.60 -19.03 -0.73
C LEU A 335 -1.75 -17.94 -1.38
N ALA A 336 -2.03 -16.67 -1.08
CA ALA A 336 -1.16 -15.57 -1.47
C ALA A 336 0.25 -15.81 -0.96
N GLY A 337 0.34 -16.22 0.32
CA GLY A 337 1.43 -16.90 1.04
C GLY A 337 2.31 -17.71 0.09
N ARG A 338 1.83 -18.89 -0.21
CA ARG A 338 2.49 -19.84 -1.07
C ARG A 338 2.89 -19.27 -2.44
N ASN A 339 2.02 -18.47 -3.06
CA ASN A 339 2.27 -17.92 -4.39
C ASN A 339 3.47 -16.98 -4.44
N HIS A 340 3.63 -16.07 -3.46
CA HIS A 340 4.79 -15.17 -3.43
C HIS A 340 6.09 -15.92 -3.16
N ILE A 341 6.12 -16.90 -2.24
CA ILE A 341 7.29 -17.76 -2.03
C ILE A 341 7.73 -18.38 -3.35
N HIS A 342 6.75 -18.91 -4.11
CA HIS A 342 6.97 -19.46 -5.44
C HIS A 342 7.51 -18.45 -6.46
N ARG A 343 7.06 -17.19 -6.41
CA ARG A 343 7.62 -16.12 -7.26
C ARG A 343 9.05 -15.77 -6.86
N CYS A 344 9.31 -15.49 -5.59
CA CYS A 344 10.64 -15.09 -5.10
C CYS A 344 11.72 -16.15 -5.38
N ALA A 345 11.39 -17.44 -5.28
CA ALA A 345 12.34 -18.48 -5.65
C ALA A 345 12.54 -18.64 -7.15
N ALA A 346 11.49 -18.46 -7.96
CA ALA A 346 11.65 -18.42 -9.41
C ALA A 346 12.57 -17.26 -9.83
N GLU A 347 12.46 -16.12 -9.16
CA GLU A 347 13.36 -14.97 -9.36
C GLU A 347 14.81 -15.29 -8.97
N LEU A 348 15.04 -15.94 -7.81
CA LEU A 348 16.37 -16.40 -7.38
C LEU A 348 17.01 -17.35 -8.40
N GLN A 349 16.22 -18.31 -8.91
CA GLN A 349 16.67 -19.26 -9.91
C GLN A 349 17.01 -18.56 -11.23
N ALA A 350 16.14 -17.68 -11.71
CA ALA A 350 16.37 -16.93 -12.95
C ALA A 350 17.61 -16.03 -12.85
N ALA A 351 17.89 -15.49 -11.66
CA ALA A 351 19.07 -14.69 -11.39
C ALA A 351 20.36 -15.51 -11.24
N GLY A 352 20.28 -16.85 -11.17
CA GLY A 352 21.43 -17.73 -10.98
C GLY A 352 22.20 -17.48 -9.67
N GLN A 353 21.51 -16.98 -8.63
CA GLN A 353 22.17 -16.60 -7.38
C GLN A 353 22.52 -17.83 -6.52
N ARG A 354 23.76 -17.90 -6.04
CA ARG A 354 24.17 -18.89 -5.04
C ARG A 354 23.36 -18.70 -3.77
N THR A 355 22.47 -19.63 -3.46
CA THR A 355 21.47 -19.45 -2.41
C THR A 355 21.75 -20.37 -1.22
N LEU A 356 21.71 -19.84 -0.01
CA LEU A 356 21.76 -20.63 1.22
C LEU A 356 20.36 -20.67 1.85
N PHE A 357 19.84 -21.85 2.10
CA PHE A 357 18.63 -22.07 2.88
C PHE A 357 19.00 -22.44 4.31
N ILE A 358 18.40 -21.75 5.28
CA ILE A 358 18.49 -22.07 6.70
C ILE A 358 17.08 -22.47 7.14
N LYS A 359 16.90 -23.73 7.53
CA LYS A 359 15.58 -24.27 7.92
C LYS A 359 15.54 -24.66 9.38
N SER A 360 14.34 -24.68 9.97
CA SER A 360 14.16 -25.28 11.28
C SER A 360 14.00 -26.80 11.21
N GLN A 361 14.51 -27.54 12.20
CA GLN A 361 14.35 -29.00 12.33
C GLN A 361 12.87 -29.45 12.41
N THR A 362 11.96 -28.57 12.83
CA THR A 362 10.54 -28.90 13.06
C THR A 362 9.57 -28.26 12.06
N SER A 363 10.07 -27.56 11.03
CA SER A 363 9.24 -26.63 10.25
C SER A 363 8.25 -27.30 9.29
N GLU A 364 6.93 -27.19 9.57
CA GLU A 364 5.87 -27.31 8.55
C GLU A 364 6.13 -26.33 7.40
N GLU A 365 6.85 -25.24 7.67
CA GLU A 365 7.17 -24.20 6.71
C GLU A 365 8.14 -24.65 5.62
N TRP A 366 8.93 -25.70 5.88
CA TRP A 366 9.73 -26.33 4.84
C TRP A 366 8.86 -26.92 3.74
N SER A 367 7.64 -27.36 4.03
CA SER A 367 6.71 -27.89 3.01
C SER A 367 6.29 -26.85 1.97
N PHE A 368 6.36 -25.55 2.28
CA PHE A 368 6.13 -24.48 1.29
C PHE A 368 7.35 -24.25 0.38
N ILE A 369 8.56 -24.54 0.87
CA ILE A 369 9.83 -24.33 0.18
C ILE A 369 10.30 -25.57 -0.59
N GLU A 370 10.10 -26.75 -0.03
CA GLU A 370 10.56 -28.05 -0.53
C GLU A 370 10.15 -28.32 -1.99
N PRO A 371 8.88 -28.10 -2.41
CA PRO A 371 8.51 -28.27 -3.82
C PRO A 371 9.31 -27.38 -4.77
N MET A 372 9.84 -26.24 -4.32
CA MET A 372 10.67 -25.36 -5.16
C MET A 372 12.10 -25.85 -5.27
N VAL A 373 12.70 -26.22 -4.13
CA VAL A 373 14.06 -26.71 -4.05
C VAL A 373 14.20 -28.00 -4.86
N GLU A 374 13.21 -28.90 -4.77
CA GLU A 374 13.28 -30.23 -5.37
C GLU A 374 12.68 -30.29 -6.79
N ARG A 375 11.61 -29.53 -7.11
CA ARG A 375 10.89 -29.67 -8.40
C ARG A 375 11.17 -28.57 -9.41
N LYS A 376 11.65 -27.38 -9.00
CA LYS A 376 11.93 -26.28 -9.94
C LYS A 376 13.40 -26.13 -10.29
N GLY A 377 14.33 -26.81 -9.61
CA GLY A 377 15.72 -26.92 -10.05
C GLY A 377 16.55 -25.65 -9.79
N LEU A 378 16.54 -25.15 -8.55
CA LEU A 378 17.59 -24.24 -8.08
C LEU A 378 18.94 -24.94 -8.31
N ALA A 379 19.79 -24.37 -9.17
CA ALA A 379 20.99 -25.05 -9.66
C ALA A 379 22.17 -25.00 -8.67
N ASP A 380 22.24 -23.95 -7.85
CA ASP A 380 23.33 -23.73 -6.89
C ASP A 380 22.75 -23.28 -5.53
N PHE A 381 22.42 -24.27 -4.70
CA PHE A 381 21.93 -24.04 -3.35
C PHE A 381 22.59 -24.96 -2.31
N ARG A 382 22.56 -24.53 -1.05
CA ARG A 382 22.87 -25.35 0.13
C ARG A 382 21.77 -25.22 1.17
N ILE A 383 21.57 -26.27 1.96
CA ILE A 383 20.65 -26.29 3.09
C ILE A 383 21.45 -26.55 4.37
N ILE A 384 21.19 -25.75 5.40
CA ILE A 384 21.75 -25.87 6.75
C ILE A 384 20.59 -25.82 7.75
N ASN A 385 20.69 -26.57 8.86
CA ASN A 385 19.71 -26.44 9.93
C ASN A 385 20.07 -25.27 10.86
N GLU A 386 19.07 -24.60 11.38
CA GLU A 386 19.22 -23.56 12.40
C GLU A 386 20.04 -24.05 13.62
N ALA A 387 19.84 -25.31 14.03
CA ALA A 387 20.55 -25.91 15.16
C ALA A 387 22.07 -25.99 14.93
N ASP A 388 22.52 -26.12 13.67
CA ASP A 388 23.93 -26.17 13.32
C ASP A 388 24.59 -24.78 13.39
N ILE A 389 23.79 -23.71 13.33
CA ILE A 389 24.22 -22.31 13.43
C ILE A 389 24.16 -21.83 14.88
N LEU A 390 23.12 -22.21 15.61
CA LEU A 390 22.85 -21.75 16.98
C LEU A 390 23.45 -22.67 18.06
N GLY A 391 23.84 -23.89 17.71
CA GLY A 391 24.40 -24.88 18.62
C GLY A 391 25.92 -25.03 18.53
N ASP A 392 26.43 -26.15 19.04
CA ASP A 392 27.86 -26.42 19.22
C ASP A 392 28.66 -26.45 17.90
N ALA A 393 28.00 -26.73 16.78
CA ALA A 393 28.62 -26.78 15.45
C ALA A 393 28.85 -25.40 14.81
N CYS A 394 28.42 -24.30 15.46
CA CYS A 394 28.40 -22.95 14.91
C CYS A 394 29.71 -22.56 14.19
N GLY A 395 30.87 -22.80 14.79
CA GLY A 395 32.16 -22.43 14.21
C GLY A 395 32.43 -23.09 12.85
N CYS A 396 32.21 -24.40 12.75
CA CYS A 396 32.39 -25.15 11.51
C CYS A 396 31.35 -24.74 10.46
N THR A 397 30.09 -24.57 10.88
CA THR A 397 29.00 -24.14 10.00
C THR A 397 29.27 -22.76 9.39
N ILE A 398 29.77 -21.81 10.19
CA ILE A 398 30.14 -20.47 9.73
C ILE A 398 31.27 -20.52 8.69
N GLU A 399 32.30 -21.34 8.90
CA GLU A 399 33.37 -21.54 7.91
C GLU A 399 32.84 -22.13 6.58
N GLN A 400 31.89 -23.07 6.67
CA GLN A 400 31.25 -23.65 5.48
C GLN A 400 30.43 -22.61 4.72
N ILE A 401 29.70 -21.73 5.42
CA ILE A 401 28.94 -20.62 4.82
C ILE A 401 29.91 -19.64 4.16
N ALA A 402 31.01 -19.28 4.86
CA ALA A 402 32.03 -18.38 4.33
C ALA A 402 32.62 -18.90 3.01
N LYS A 403 32.95 -20.20 2.96
CA LYS A 403 33.50 -20.86 1.77
C LYS A 403 32.49 -20.97 0.63
N TYR A 404 31.21 -21.19 0.96
CA TYR A 404 30.15 -21.25 -0.03
C TYR A 404 29.87 -19.89 -0.69
N ASP A 405 30.02 -18.80 0.07
CA ASP A 405 29.87 -17.42 -0.39
C ASP A 405 28.49 -17.14 -1.03
N PRO A 406 27.39 -17.30 -0.25
CA PRO A 406 26.04 -17.15 -0.77
C PRO A 406 25.74 -15.70 -1.17
N GLN A 407 25.10 -15.52 -2.32
CA GLN A 407 24.57 -14.24 -2.79
C GLN A 407 23.17 -13.94 -2.23
N ALA A 408 22.44 -14.99 -1.84
CA ALA A 408 21.17 -14.88 -1.16
C ALA A 408 21.08 -15.86 0.01
N VAL A 409 20.39 -15.48 1.07
CA VAL A 409 20.07 -16.33 2.21
C VAL A 409 18.55 -16.35 2.39
N VAL A 410 17.98 -17.55 2.44
CA VAL A 410 16.56 -17.77 2.72
C VAL A 410 16.45 -18.36 4.12
N LEU A 411 15.89 -17.57 5.04
CA LEU A 411 15.60 -18.01 6.40
C LEU A 411 14.19 -18.58 6.43
N VAL A 412 14.06 -19.89 6.57
CA VAL A 412 12.78 -20.63 6.66
C VAL A 412 12.44 -20.84 8.14
N SER A 413 12.53 -19.76 8.93
CA SER A 413 11.97 -19.59 10.28
C SER A 413 12.47 -18.27 10.89
N GLN A 414 11.62 -17.25 10.92
CA GLN A 414 11.83 -15.99 11.65
C GLN A 414 11.75 -16.13 13.18
N GLN A 415 11.46 -17.32 13.72
CA GLN A 415 11.50 -17.55 15.18
C GLN A 415 12.90 -17.36 15.78
N TYR A 416 13.92 -17.23 14.93
CA TYR A 416 15.31 -17.06 15.32
C TYR A 416 15.94 -15.79 14.73
N PRO A 417 15.47 -14.58 15.10
CA PRO A 417 16.03 -13.32 14.61
C PRO A 417 17.53 -13.19 14.90
N GLN A 418 18.04 -13.90 15.91
CA GLN A 418 19.47 -13.96 16.22
C GLN A 418 20.34 -14.55 15.10
N ILE A 419 19.81 -15.35 14.17
CA ILE A 419 20.60 -15.94 13.07
C ILE A 419 21.17 -14.84 12.17
N GLU A 420 20.35 -13.86 11.80
CA GLU A 420 20.78 -12.74 10.96
C GLU A 420 21.88 -11.92 11.66
N SER A 421 21.68 -11.59 12.93
CA SER A 421 22.67 -10.90 13.76
C SER A 421 23.98 -11.69 13.87
N LEU A 422 23.90 -13.01 14.02
CA LEU A 422 25.07 -13.89 14.12
C LEU A 422 25.83 -13.95 12.80
N LEU A 423 25.13 -14.07 11.67
CA LEU A 423 25.76 -14.00 10.33
C LEU A 423 26.46 -12.66 10.13
N ALA A 424 25.81 -11.53 10.47
CA ALA A 424 26.41 -10.20 10.36
C ALA A 424 27.67 -10.04 11.24
N GLN A 425 27.65 -10.60 12.45
CA GLN A 425 28.78 -10.54 13.38
C GLN A 425 29.96 -11.43 12.94
N LYS A 426 29.67 -12.65 12.48
CA LYS A 426 30.68 -13.67 12.19
C LYS A 426 31.21 -13.62 10.76
N LEU A 427 30.44 -13.04 9.83
CA LEU A 427 30.77 -12.89 8.41
C LEU A 427 30.64 -11.42 7.99
N PRO A 428 31.42 -10.48 8.59
CA PRO A 428 31.21 -9.04 8.40
C PRO A 428 31.45 -8.54 6.95
N THR A 429 32.13 -9.34 6.12
CA THR A 429 32.32 -9.05 4.69
C THR A 429 31.13 -9.50 3.81
N MET A 430 30.16 -10.22 4.39
CA MET A 430 28.95 -10.68 3.74
C MET A 430 27.75 -9.89 4.26
N THR A 431 27.38 -8.81 3.56
CA THR A 431 26.22 -7.99 3.92
C THR A 431 25.02 -8.34 3.05
N PHE A 432 23.83 -8.38 3.65
CA PHE A 432 22.56 -8.62 2.96
C PHE A 432 21.61 -7.43 3.20
N PRO A 433 21.87 -6.28 2.56
CA PRO A 433 21.14 -5.04 2.84
C PRO A 433 19.68 -5.09 2.37
N ILE A 434 19.37 -5.99 1.43
CA ILE A 434 18.05 -6.11 0.83
C ILE A 434 17.34 -7.27 1.48
N ARG A 435 16.16 -6.95 2.00
CA ARG A 435 15.32 -7.88 2.72
C ARG A 435 13.96 -7.92 2.06
N ARG A 436 13.41 -9.11 1.89
CA ARG A 436 12.00 -9.34 1.53
C ARG A 436 11.40 -10.20 2.62
N TYR A 437 10.41 -9.65 3.32
CA TYR A 437 9.69 -10.37 4.34
C TYR A 437 8.56 -11.11 3.67
N TYR A 438 8.39 -12.36 4.05
CA TYR A 438 7.32 -13.10 3.47
C TYR A 438 6.65 -14.07 4.40
N TRP A 439 5.50 -13.64 4.92
CA TRP A 439 4.66 -14.38 5.84
C TRP A 439 5.45 -14.78 7.11
N TYR A 440 4.85 -14.71 8.29
CA TYR A 440 5.56 -15.18 9.47
C TYR A 440 5.65 -16.71 9.31
N PRO A 441 6.76 -17.30 8.79
CA PRO A 441 8.13 -16.96 9.20
C PRO A 441 9.25 -17.01 8.11
N VAL A 442 9.04 -16.66 6.83
CA VAL A 442 10.09 -16.75 5.78
C VAL A 442 10.73 -15.38 5.45
N VAL A 443 12.06 -15.35 5.29
CA VAL A 443 12.83 -14.15 4.89
C VAL A 443 13.75 -14.46 3.74
N PHE A 444 13.77 -13.57 2.75
CA PHE A 444 14.77 -13.56 1.70
C PHE A 444 15.72 -12.39 1.93
N LEU A 445 17.01 -12.70 2.07
CA LEU A 445 18.10 -11.75 2.29
C LEU A 445 18.99 -11.77 1.06
N HIS A 446 19.21 -10.63 0.42
CA HIS A 446 19.98 -10.51 -0.81
C HIS A 446 21.16 -9.56 -0.64
N ARG A 447 22.32 -9.92 -1.20
CA ARG A 447 23.49 -9.03 -1.25
C ARG A 447 23.30 -7.84 -2.19
N ARG A 448 22.51 -8.03 -3.26
CA ARG A 448 22.24 -7.05 -4.31
C ARG A 448 20.81 -7.22 -4.82
N SER A 449 20.26 -6.14 -5.36
CA SER A 449 18.92 -6.13 -5.94
C SER A 449 18.85 -7.15 -7.08
N ILE A 450 17.80 -7.96 -7.10
CA ILE A 450 17.56 -8.85 -8.24
C ILE A 450 16.96 -8.04 -9.41
N LYS A 451 16.20 -6.99 -9.09
CA LYS A 451 15.41 -6.21 -10.05
C LYS A 451 16.04 -4.85 -10.40
N GLY A 452 17.13 -4.44 -9.75
CA GLY A 452 17.96 -3.29 -10.15
C GLY A 452 17.36 -1.91 -9.84
N ALA A 453 16.48 -1.82 -8.85
CA ALA A 453 15.76 -0.59 -8.50
C ALA A 453 16.49 0.32 -7.51
N ASP A 454 17.58 -0.17 -6.91
CA ASP A 454 18.40 0.52 -5.92
C ASP A 454 19.00 1.84 -6.45
N ALA A 455 19.20 1.97 -7.76
CA ALA A 455 19.80 3.18 -8.34
C ALA A 455 18.97 4.48 -8.16
N LEU A 456 17.64 4.41 -8.01
CA LEU A 456 16.77 5.59 -7.94
C LEU A 456 16.37 5.98 -6.51
N PHE A 457 16.15 5.00 -5.63
CA PHE A 457 15.53 5.21 -4.32
C PHE A 457 16.52 5.16 -3.15
N ASN A 458 17.83 5.04 -3.43
CA ASN A 458 18.88 5.02 -2.41
C ASN A 458 19.12 6.39 -1.73
N SER A 459 18.47 7.46 -2.17
CA SER A 459 18.53 8.79 -1.56
C SER A 459 17.14 9.36 -1.28
N HIS A 460 17.07 10.34 -0.38
CA HIS A 460 15.86 11.12 -0.15
C HIS A 460 15.42 11.85 -1.42
N ILE A 461 14.11 11.98 -1.62
CA ILE A 461 13.50 12.75 -2.73
C ILE A 461 12.68 13.87 -2.10
N MET A 462 13.33 15.01 -1.87
CA MET A 462 12.73 16.20 -1.26
C MET A 462 12.30 17.23 -2.30
N SER A 463 12.91 17.19 -3.48
CA SER A 463 12.77 18.19 -4.54
C SER A 463 13.10 17.64 -5.93
N LEU A 464 12.79 18.42 -6.97
CA LEU A 464 13.14 18.09 -8.35
C LEU A 464 14.65 17.91 -8.58
N ASN A 465 15.49 18.61 -7.83
CA ASN A 465 16.93 18.56 -7.99
C ASN A 465 17.50 17.18 -7.62
N ASP A 466 16.79 16.43 -6.77
CA ASP A 466 17.21 15.11 -6.30
C ASP A 466 17.13 14.04 -7.39
N PHE A 467 16.45 14.31 -8.51
CA PHE A 467 16.44 13.43 -9.70
C PHE A 467 17.62 13.67 -10.64
N SER A 468 18.36 14.77 -10.49
CA SER A 468 19.46 15.13 -11.41
C SER A 468 20.74 14.33 -11.18
N SER A 469 20.89 13.73 -9.99
CA SER A 469 21.98 12.80 -9.64
C SER A 469 21.77 11.39 -10.20
N VAL A 470 20.57 11.08 -10.68
CA VAL A 470 20.20 9.76 -11.21
C VAL A 470 20.53 9.69 -12.70
N SER A 471 21.82 9.74 -13.02
CA SER A 471 22.27 9.37 -14.37
C SER A 471 22.04 7.88 -14.55
N VAL A 472 21.15 7.48 -15.47
CA VAL A 472 21.03 6.10 -15.94
C VAL A 472 22.35 5.73 -16.62
N LYS A 473 23.32 5.27 -15.83
CA LYS A 473 24.50 4.60 -16.34
C LYS A 473 24.15 3.14 -16.54
N GLY A 474 23.73 2.81 -17.76
CA GLY A 474 23.79 1.45 -18.29
C GLY A 474 22.55 1.08 -19.09
N GLY A 475 22.72 0.86 -20.40
CA GLY A 475 21.81 -0.06 -21.09
C GLY A 475 21.46 0.16 -22.55
N HIS A 476 22.12 1.01 -23.34
CA HIS A 476 22.13 0.82 -24.79
C HIS A 476 23.54 1.02 -25.34
N LYS A 477 24.24 -0.11 -25.52
CA LYS A 477 25.17 -0.28 -26.63
C LYS A 477 24.57 -1.36 -27.51
N ASP A 478 24.35 -0.98 -28.76
CA ASP A 478 24.05 -1.88 -29.86
C ASP A 478 25.04 -3.06 -29.88
N CYS A 479 24.51 -4.29 -29.80
CA CYS A 479 24.92 -5.53 -30.48
C CYS A 479 23.99 -6.67 -30.05
#